data_AF-A0A849QMU3-F1
#
_entry.id   AF-A0A849QMU3-F1
#
_cell.length_a   1.000
_cell.length_b   1.000
_cell.length_c   1.000
_cell.angle_alpha   90.00
_cell.angle_beta   90.00
_cell.angle_gamma   90.00
#
_symmetry.space_group_name_H-M   'P 1'
#
loop_
_entity.id
_entity.type
_entity.pdbx_description
1 polymer ?
#
loop_
_entity_poly.entity_id
_entity_poly.type
_entity_poly.pdbx_seq_one_letter_code
_entity_poly.pdbx_strand_id
1 'polypeptide(L)'
;MDQDIDRWFPYPEYRPHQREMLEAAAGIVRTGGHSVFMVDAPTGSGKTSILSALLAARNDQRIVVVLRTVSQVSIYLDEIKKIRQNTNKRPRVAYLVGKAKTCQLRDEMDSVYLGCDILKIMTRQLLESRMQEYMHLAGRSQDTVYDPSKDDSLLELIMDEREGERSCCPYYLLSKEAYLFEGEIKFRSSRKAQEVGRAIGDNIIYLDELDEHCGDICPYEAMALSAEDADVVILNYNHVFDDDYRDVMYNWLGLDPEKTILLIDEAHNLGDTVRSVNSDVLPQFSVKKAIKEVESSRMKARKAGLNQSLAVAEQILPRIMKFMEKMNEKGTSSEEWFDPHMFADF
;
A
#
# COMPACT_ATOMS: atom_id res chain seq x y z
N MET A 1 6.40 3.06 -39.68
CA MET A 1 7.37 3.51 -38.66
C MET A 1 6.56 4.33 -37.66
N ASP A 2 6.44 3.82 -36.43
CA ASP A 2 5.48 4.25 -35.42
C ASP A 2 5.63 5.73 -35.05
N GLN A 3 4.85 6.60 -35.68
CA GLN A 3 4.77 8.02 -35.33
C GLN A 3 4.19 8.27 -33.93
N ASP A 4 3.72 7.24 -33.23
CA ASP A 4 3.06 7.40 -31.94
C ASP A 4 4.07 7.55 -30.78
N ILE A 5 5.16 6.78 -30.78
CA ILE A 5 6.18 6.87 -29.71
C ILE A 5 6.84 8.26 -29.73
N ASP A 6 7.14 8.78 -30.92
CA ASP A 6 7.72 10.12 -31.10
C ASP A 6 6.81 11.24 -30.56
N ARG A 7 5.48 11.03 -30.49
CA ARG A 7 4.53 12.02 -29.93
C ARG A 7 4.51 12.05 -28.40
N TRP A 8 4.95 10.97 -27.76
CA TRP A 8 5.01 10.85 -26.30
C TRP A 8 6.41 11.07 -25.75
N PHE A 9 7.45 10.97 -26.58
CA PHE A 9 8.83 11.14 -26.18
C PHE A 9 9.15 12.61 -25.83
N PRO A 10 9.57 12.92 -24.59
CA PRO A 10 9.67 14.30 -24.12
C PRO A 10 11.04 14.97 -24.34
N TYR A 11 11.97 14.28 -25.02
CA TYR A 11 13.34 14.76 -25.23
C TYR A 11 13.55 15.12 -26.71
N PRO A 12 14.49 16.04 -27.01
CA PRO A 12 14.71 16.49 -28.39
C PRO A 12 15.24 15.39 -29.30
N GLU A 13 16.07 14.49 -28.77
CA GLU A 13 16.73 13.43 -29.54
C GLU A 13 16.88 12.15 -28.70
N TYR A 14 16.94 11.01 -29.38
CA TYR A 14 17.19 9.71 -28.78
C TYR A 14 18.67 9.49 -28.48
N ARG A 15 18.97 8.86 -27.35
CA ARG A 15 20.30 8.31 -27.07
C ARG A 15 20.58 7.08 -27.95
N PRO A 16 21.86 6.67 -28.12
CA PRO A 16 22.20 5.44 -28.84
C PRO A 16 21.39 4.24 -28.33
N HIS A 17 20.80 3.47 -29.25
CA HIS A 17 19.94 2.30 -29.00
C HIS A 17 18.67 2.55 -28.17
N GLN A 18 18.41 3.79 -27.73
CA GLN A 18 17.23 4.10 -26.93
C GLN A 18 15.94 3.89 -27.72
N ARG A 19 15.90 4.35 -28.99
CA ARG A 19 14.74 4.16 -29.87
C ARG A 19 14.39 2.69 -30.06
N GLU A 20 15.39 1.85 -30.30
CA GLU A 20 15.23 0.40 -30.47
C GLU A 20 14.60 -0.24 -29.23
N MET A 21 15.11 0.12 -28.04
CA MET A 21 14.54 -0.31 -26.76
C MET A 21 13.08 0.14 -26.59
N LEU A 22 12.74 1.38 -26.94
CA LEU A 22 11.39 1.91 -26.84
C LEU A 22 10.42 1.23 -27.82
N GLU A 23 10.85 1.03 -29.07
CA GLU A 23 10.05 0.35 -30.10
C GLU A 23 9.81 -1.12 -29.73
N ALA A 24 10.80 -1.81 -29.17
CA ALA A 24 10.64 -3.17 -28.64
C ALA A 24 9.61 -3.23 -27.50
N ALA A 25 9.71 -2.32 -26.51
CA ALA A 25 8.76 -2.25 -25.41
C ALA A 25 7.33 -1.98 -25.88
N ALA A 26 7.15 -1.01 -26.80
CA ALA A 26 5.85 -0.69 -27.38
C ALA A 26 5.28 -1.85 -28.24
N GLY A 27 6.13 -2.56 -28.98
CA GLY A 27 5.74 -3.72 -29.76
C GLY A 27 5.16 -4.84 -28.90
N ILE A 28 5.76 -5.09 -27.74
CA ILE A 28 5.30 -6.10 -26.77
C ILE A 28 3.92 -5.75 -26.22
N VAL A 29 3.70 -4.49 -25.83
CA VAL A 29 2.39 -4.01 -25.36
C VAL A 29 1.31 -4.18 -26.42
N ARG A 30 1.59 -3.78 -27.67
CA ARG A 30 0.61 -3.88 -28.78
C ARG A 30 0.28 -5.32 -29.17
N THR A 31 1.26 -6.22 -29.04
CA THR A 31 1.06 -7.65 -29.33
C THR A 31 0.21 -8.31 -28.24
N GLY A 32 0.42 -7.91 -26.98
CA GLY A 32 -0.29 -8.47 -25.83
C GLY A 32 0.17 -9.90 -25.49
N GLY A 33 -0.75 -10.69 -24.90
CA GLY A 33 -0.54 -12.11 -24.62
C GLY A 33 0.39 -12.42 -23.44
N HIS A 34 0.47 -11.54 -22.44
CA HIS A 34 1.34 -11.67 -21.26
C HIS A 34 2.83 -11.85 -21.60
N SER A 35 3.26 -11.27 -22.72
CA SER A 35 4.65 -11.29 -23.17
C SER A 35 5.58 -10.57 -22.18
N VAL A 36 6.73 -11.17 -21.91
CA VAL A 36 7.76 -10.59 -21.01
C VAL A 36 8.89 -10.02 -21.85
N PHE A 37 9.28 -8.77 -21.56
CA PHE A 37 10.43 -8.12 -22.16
C PHE A 37 11.41 -7.71 -21.08
N MET A 38 12.67 -8.12 -21.24
CA MET A 38 13.76 -7.80 -20.32
C MET A 38 14.75 -6.87 -21.02
N VAL A 39 15.09 -5.77 -20.35
CA VAL A 39 16.06 -4.80 -20.82
C VAL A 39 17.27 -4.83 -19.91
N ASP A 40 18.42 -5.19 -20.47
CA ASP A 40 19.72 -4.95 -19.85
C ASP A 40 20.36 -3.73 -20.51
N ALA A 41 20.48 -2.64 -19.76
CA ALA A 41 21.09 -1.42 -20.25
C ALA A 41 21.81 -0.70 -19.10
N PRO A 42 22.98 -0.07 -19.35
CA PRO A 42 23.73 0.64 -18.32
C PRO A 42 22.95 1.85 -17.78
N THR A 43 23.40 2.40 -16.66
CA THR A 43 22.87 3.68 -16.15
C THR A 43 23.11 4.79 -17.18
N GLY A 44 22.19 5.76 -17.25
CA GLY A 44 22.29 6.83 -18.25
C GLY A 44 21.91 6.42 -19.68
N SER A 45 21.44 5.20 -19.94
CA SER A 45 20.85 4.81 -21.24
C SER A 45 19.46 5.41 -21.51
N GLY A 46 18.80 5.94 -20.47
CA GLY A 46 17.44 6.49 -20.58
C GLY A 46 16.33 5.45 -20.44
N LYS A 47 16.57 4.41 -19.61
CA LYS A 47 15.59 3.34 -19.31
C LYS A 47 14.22 3.85 -18.88
N THR A 48 14.17 4.90 -18.05
CA THR A 48 12.90 5.49 -17.58
C THR A 48 12.00 5.95 -18.72
N SER A 49 12.56 6.32 -19.87
CA SER A 49 11.78 6.72 -21.06
C SER A 49 10.98 5.58 -21.69
N ILE A 50 11.20 4.32 -21.27
CA ILE A 50 10.28 3.20 -21.55
C ILE A 50 8.86 3.60 -21.19
N LEU A 51 8.65 4.37 -20.10
CA LEU A 51 7.34 4.87 -19.72
C LEU A 51 6.64 5.60 -20.87
N SER A 52 7.35 6.48 -21.61
CA SER A 52 6.76 7.19 -22.76
C SER A 52 6.32 6.24 -23.89
N ALA A 53 7.06 5.16 -24.11
CA ALA A 53 6.71 4.15 -25.12
C ALA A 53 5.51 3.30 -24.68
N LEU A 54 5.45 2.92 -23.40
CA LEU A 54 4.29 2.23 -22.83
C LEU A 54 3.05 3.12 -22.87
N LEU A 55 3.19 4.41 -22.56
CA LEU A 55 2.12 5.41 -22.68
C LEU A 55 1.59 5.58 -24.10
N ALA A 56 2.47 5.46 -25.09
CA ALA A 56 2.10 5.52 -26.50
C ALA A 56 1.40 4.23 -26.98
N ALA A 57 1.80 3.08 -26.43
CA ALA A 57 1.33 1.77 -26.87
C ALA A 57 0.12 1.25 -26.09
N ARG A 58 -0.10 1.74 -24.87
CA ARG A 58 -1.25 1.34 -24.05
C ARG A 58 -2.54 1.78 -24.75
N ASN A 59 -3.47 0.86 -24.90
CA ASN A 59 -4.83 1.21 -25.31
C ASN A 59 -5.59 1.75 -24.08
N ASP A 60 -6.51 0.96 -23.53
CA ASP A 60 -7.20 1.20 -22.27
C ASP A 60 -6.44 0.65 -21.05
N GLN A 61 -5.24 0.10 -21.25
CA GLN A 61 -4.45 -0.51 -20.18
C GLN A 61 -3.80 0.52 -19.27
N ARG A 62 -3.81 0.24 -17.97
CA ARG A 62 -3.12 1.02 -16.94
C ARG A 62 -1.68 0.56 -16.82
N ILE A 63 -0.76 1.46 -16.49
CA ILE A 63 0.66 1.11 -16.27
C ILE A 63 0.92 1.08 -14.76
N VAL A 64 1.40 -0.05 -14.25
CA VAL A 64 1.90 -0.16 -12.87
C VAL A 64 3.42 -0.19 -12.92
N VAL A 65 4.04 0.85 -12.35
CA VAL A 65 5.49 0.92 -12.18
C VAL A 65 5.84 0.42 -10.79
N VAL A 66 6.69 -0.59 -10.70
CA VAL A 66 7.12 -1.19 -9.44
C VAL A 66 8.56 -0.81 -9.16
N LEU A 67 8.76 -0.15 -8.03
CA LEU A 67 10.06 0.35 -7.59
C LEU A 67 10.53 -0.37 -6.34
N ARG A 68 11.85 -0.45 -6.18
CA ARG A 68 12.43 -0.98 -4.94
C ARG A 68 12.38 0.06 -3.82
N THR A 69 12.69 1.32 -4.12
CA THR A 69 12.82 2.37 -3.11
C THR A 69 11.88 3.54 -3.35
N VAL A 70 11.39 4.13 -2.25
CA VAL A 70 10.53 5.32 -2.28
C VAL A 70 11.22 6.51 -2.94
N SER A 71 12.55 6.62 -2.83
CA SER A 71 13.32 7.70 -3.48
C SER A 71 13.19 7.69 -5.01
N GLN A 72 12.98 6.52 -5.62
CA GLN A 72 12.83 6.39 -7.07
C GLN A 72 11.48 6.91 -7.58
N VAL A 73 10.49 7.14 -6.71
CA VAL A 73 9.18 7.68 -7.11
C VAL A 73 9.35 9.02 -7.85
N SER A 74 10.20 9.90 -7.31
CA SER A 74 10.49 11.22 -7.90
C SER A 74 10.97 11.13 -9.36
N ILE A 75 11.76 10.10 -9.71
CA ILE A 75 12.29 9.89 -11.06
C ILE A 75 11.14 9.71 -12.07
N TYR A 76 10.11 8.95 -11.70
CA TYR A 76 8.96 8.68 -12.56
C TYR A 76 7.97 9.86 -12.58
N LEU A 77 7.81 10.57 -11.45
CA LEU A 77 7.07 11.83 -11.43
C LEU A 77 7.70 12.87 -12.36
N ASP A 78 9.03 12.99 -12.35
CA ASP A 78 9.78 13.88 -13.23
C ASP A 78 9.67 13.48 -14.70
N GLU A 79 9.66 12.18 -15.01
CA GLU A 79 9.45 11.71 -16.38
C GLU A 79 8.06 12.09 -16.89
N ILE A 80 7.00 11.87 -16.08
CA ILE A 80 5.64 12.30 -16.41
C ILE A 80 5.56 13.83 -16.55
N LYS A 81 6.22 14.58 -15.66
CA LYS A 81 6.28 16.05 -15.73
C LYS A 81 6.89 16.53 -17.04
N LYS A 82 8.00 15.92 -17.49
CA LYS A 82 8.61 16.23 -18.79
C LYS A 82 7.67 15.91 -19.96
N ILE A 83 6.94 14.79 -19.91
CA ILE A 83 5.93 14.46 -20.91
C ILE A 83 4.84 15.54 -20.96
N ARG A 84 4.33 15.98 -19.81
CA ARG A 84 3.32 17.06 -19.76
C ARG A 84 3.85 18.40 -20.26
N GLN A 85 5.12 18.72 -20.03
CA GLN A 85 5.70 20.01 -20.42
C GLN A 85 6.08 20.06 -21.90
N ASN A 86 6.66 18.97 -22.42
CA ASN A 86 7.29 18.96 -23.74
C ASN A 86 6.43 18.30 -24.83
N THR A 87 5.26 17.75 -24.47
CA THR A 87 4.30 17.17 -25.41
C THR A 87 2.88 17.73 -25.20
N ASN A 88 1.96 17.42 -26.11
CA ASN A 88 0.53 17.73 -25.97
C ASN A 88 -0.24 16.70 -25.11
N LYS A 89 0.47 15.76 -24.48
CA LYS A 89 -0.12 14.69 -23.68
C LYS A 89 -0.19 15.09 -22.20
N ARG A 90 -1.18 14.57 -21.49
CA ARG A 90 -1.41 14.87 -20.06
C ARG A 90 -1.71 13.59 -19.26
N PRO A 91 -0.78 12.61 -19.23
CA PRO A 91 -1.01 11.39 -18.46
C PRO A 91 -1.14 11.70 -16.97
N ARG A 92 -2.13 11.10 -16.30
CA ARG A 92 -2.33 11.15 -14.85
C ARG A 92 -1.46 10.09 -14.18
N VAL A 93 -0.79 10.49 -13.11
CA VAL A 93 0.10 9.62 -12.33
C VAL A 93 -0.30 9.67 -10.87
N ALA A 94 -0.30 8.51 -10.24
CA ALA A 94 -0.45 8.34 -8.81
C ALA A 94 0.69 7.47 -8.28
N TYR A 95 0.95 7.56 -6.99
CA TYR A 95 1.86 6.66 -6.31
C TYR A 95 1.29 6.26 -4.96
N LEU A 96 1.70 5.10 -4.47
CA LEU A 96 1.38 4.67 -3.13
C LEU A 96 2.67 4.38 -2.37
N VAL A 97 2.84 5.10 -1.26
CA VAL A 97 3.92 4.89 -0.31
C VAL A 97 3.33 4.38 1.00
N GLY A 98 4.05 3.47 1.66
CA GLY A 98 3.62 2.85 2.91
C GLY A 98 3.36 3.86 4.03
N LYS A 99 2.42 3.52 4.91
CA LYS A 99 1.94 4.37 6.02
C LYS A 99 3.07 4.89 6.92
N ALA A 100 4.15 4.12 7.09
CA ALA A 100 5.30 4.52 7.91
C ALA A 100 6.00 5.81 7.43
N LYS A 101 5.83 6.21 6.16
CA LYS A 101 6.43 7.43 5.60
C LYS A 101 5.45 8.60 5.48
N THR A 102 4.14 8.33 5.43
CA THR A 102 3.11 9.33 5.10
C THR A 102 2.07 9.52 6.19
N CYS A 103 2.02 8.66 7.21
CA CYS A 103 1.06 8.84 8.30
C CYS A 103 1.47 10.02 9.17
N GLN A 104 0.55 10.98 9.34
CA GLN A 104 0.73 12.14 10.22
C GLN A 104 0.73 11.76 11.71
N LEU A 105 0.22 10.57 12.05
CA LEU A 105 0.22 10.02 13.42
C LEU A 105 1.34 8.99 13.65
N ARG A 106 2.31 8.86 12.73
CA ARG A 106 3.34 7.80 12.79
C ARG A 106 4.16 7.87 14.08
N ASP A 107 4.41 9.07 14.59
CA ASP A 107 5.26 9.31 15.76
C ASP A 107 4.53 9.03 17.08
N GLU A 108 3.20 8.86 17.03
CA GLU A 108 2.36 8.45 18.17
C GLU A 108 2.22 6.92 18.31
N MET A 109 2.82 6.13 17.41
CA MET A 109 2.60 4.68 17.31
C MET A 109 3.91 3.90 17.28
N ASP A 110 4.03 2.86 18.11
CA ASP A 110 5.15 1.90 18.04
C ASP A 110 5.16 1.12 16.72
N SER A 111 3.98 0.74 16.24
CA SER A 111 3.77 0.09 14.94
C SER A 111 2.72 0.85 14.16
N VAL A 112 3.18 1.62 13.17
CA VAL A 112 2.32 2.49 12.36
C VAL A 112 1.20 1.72 11.66
N TYR A 113 1.47 0.50 11.18
CA TYR A 113 0.47 -0.30 10.47
C TYR A 113 -0.60 -0.82 11.43
N LEU A 114 -0.19 -1.49 12.52
CA LEU A 114 -1.11 -2.03 13.53
C LEU A 114 -1.93 -0.91 14.19
N GLY A 115 -1.26 0.18 14.58
CA GLY A 115 -1.91 1.35 15.17
C GLY A 115 -2.91 1.99 14.20
N CYS A 116 -2.56 2.12 12.91
CA CYS A 116 -3.48 2.63 11.89
C CYS A 116 -4.71 1.74 11.74
N ASP A 117 -4.54 0.41 11.71
CA ASP A 117 -5.67 -0.51 11.52
C ASP A 117 -6.63 -0.49 12.72
N ILE A 118 -6.09 -0.43 13.95
CA ILE A 118 -6.88 -0.26 15.17
C ILE A 118 -7.65 1.07 15.14
N LEU A 119 -6.96 2.19 14.87
CA LEU A 119 -7.61 3.49 14.82
C LEU A 119 -8.66 3.56 13.70
N LYS A 120 -8.44 2.93 12.53
CA LYS A 120 -9.44 2.88 11.46
C LYS A 120 -10.71 2.15 11.91
N ILE A 121 -10.57 1.03 12.64
CA ILE A 121 -11.72 0.30 13.21
C ILE A 121 -12.49 1.18 14.19
N MET A 122 -11.80 1.79 15.16
CA MET A 122 -12.43 2.66 16.16
C MET A 122 -13.09 3.88 15.51
N THR A 123 -12.45 4.47 14.49
CA THR A 123 -13.00 5.60 13.73
C THR A 123 -14.29 5.22 13.00
N ARG A 124 -14.36 4.02 12.41
CA ARG A 124 -15.60 3.55 11.74
C ARG A 124 -16.73 3.34 12.74
N GLN A 125 -16.45 2.78 13.92
CA GLN A 125 -17.43 2.61 14.99
C GLN A 125 -17.95 3.97 15.49
N LEU A 126 -17.06 4.95 15.65
CA LEU A 126 -17.43 6.32 16.01
C LEU A 126 -18.33 6.97 14.95
N LEU A 127 -17.95 6.87 13.66
CA LEU A 127 -18.77 7.37 12.55
C LEU A 127 -20.16 6.71 12.51
N GLU A 128 -20.23 5.41 12.78
CA GLU A 128 -21.48 4.68 12.82
C GLU A 128 -22.38 5.18 13.96
N SER A 129 -21.83 5.34 15.17
CA SER A 129 -22.55 5.90 16.32
C SER A 129 -23.08 7.31 16.03
N ARG A 130 -22.24 8.17 15.46
CA ARG A 130 -22.61 9.55 15.12
C ARG A 130 -23.66 9.60 14.00
N MET A 131 -23.56 8.74 13.01
CA MET A 131 -24.60 8.62 11.98
C MET A 131 -25.94 8.18 12.57
N GLN A 132 -25.94 7.24 13.52
CA GLN A 132 -27.16 6.84 14.22
C GLN A 132 -27.79 8.01 14.99
N GLU A 133 -26.99 8.74 15.78
CA GLU A 133 -27.42 9.96 16.47
C GLU A 133 -27.99 11.00 15.49
N TYR A 134 -27.29 11.24 14.39
CA TYR A 134 -27.70 12.17 13.33
C TYR A 134 -29.05 11.78 12.71
N MET A 135 -29.24 10.48 12.40
CA MET A 135 -30.51 9.96 11.88
C MET A 135 -31.67 10.11 12.87
N HIS A 136 -31.41 10.00 14.18
CA HIS A 136 -32.42 10.21 15.21
C HIS A 136 -32.89 11.67 15.27
N LEU A 137 -31.99 12.62 15.02
CA LEU A 137 -32.27 14.07 15.06
C LEU A 137 -32.86 14.59 13.74
N ALA A 138 -32.30 14.20 12.59
CA ALA A 138 -32.66 14.71 11.27
C ALA A 138 -33.84 13.95 10.61
N GLY A 139 -34.23 12.79 11.15
CA GLY A 139 -35.20 11.88 10.54
C GLY A 139 -34.57 10.93 9.52
N ARG A 140 -35.15 9.72 9.40
CA ARG A 140 -34.63 8.67 8.51
C ARG A 140 -35.05 8.94 7.06
N SER A 141 -34.11 9.35 6.23
CA SER A 141 -34.25 9.36 4.77
C SER A 141 -33.21 8.42 4.14
N GLN A 142 -33.52 7.87 2.98
CA GLN A 142 -32.56 7.06 2.21
C GLN A 142 -31.41 7.92 1.67
N ASP A 143 -31.59 9.24 1.58
CA ASP A 143 -30.58 10.20 1.16
C ASP A 143 -29.77 10.81 2.33
N THR A 144 -29.96 10.30 3.56
CA THR A 144 -29.24 10.83 4.73
C THR A 144 -27.74 10.53 4.61
N VAL A 145 -26.94 11.60 4.64
CA VAL A 145 -25.46 11.54 4.65
C VAL A 145 -24.97 12.32 5.86
N TYR A 146 -24.16 11.66 6.68
CA TYR A 146 -23.43 12.28 7.77
C TYR A 146 -22.00 12.58 7.34
N ASP A 147 -21.63 13.85 7.44
CA ASP A 147 -20.32 14.40 7.10
C ASP A 147 -19.67 14.91 8.39
N PRO A 148 -18.63 14.23 8.91
CA PRO A 148 -18.02 14.57 10.20
C PRO A 148 -17.35 15.95 10.20
N SER A 149 -17.05 16.53 9.02
CA SER A 149 -16.49 17.87 8.93
C SER A 149 -17.46 18.99 9.32
N LYS A 150 -18.74 18.66 9.50
CA LYS A 150 -19.82 19.58 9.88
C LYS A 150 -20.33 19.36 11.31
N ASP A 151 -19.69 18.47 12.07
CA ASP A 151 -20.06 18.16 13.45
C ASP A 151 -19.06 18.81 14.40
N ASP A 152 -19.30 20.08 14.74
CA ASP A 152 -18.42 20.86 15.63
C ASP A 152 -18.21 20.15 16.98
N SER A 153 -19.24 19.48 17.50
CA SER A 153 -19.17 18.76 18.79
C SER A 153 -18.23 17.56 18.73
N LEU A 154 -18.19 16.85 17.60
CA LEU A 154 -17.25 15.78 17.36
C LEU A 154 -15.83 16.32 17.15
N LEU A 155 -15.69 17.41 16.40
CA LEU A 155 -14.39 18.03 16.12
C LEU A 155 -13.73 18.55 17.40
N GLU A 156 -14.49 19.21 18.28
CA GLU A 156 -14.00 19.62 19.60
C GLU A 156 -13.53 18.41 20.42
N LEU A 157 -14.33 17.34 20.48
CA LEU A 157 -14.01 16.12 21.23
C LEU A 157 -12.69 15.49 20.79
N ILE A 158 -12.43 15.41 19.47
CA ILE A 158 -11.21 14.77 18.94
C ILE A 158 -9.98 15.68 19.00
N MET A 159 -10.18 17.01 18.98
CA MET A 159 -9.08 17.98 19.09
C MET A 159 -8.49 18.04 20.50
N ASP A 160 -9.30 17.76 21.52
CA ASP A 160 -8.88 17.73 22.93
C ASP A 160 -8.12 16.45 23.32
N GLU A 161 -8.03 15.46 22.43
CA GLU A 161 -7.32 14.20 22.70
C GLU A 161 -5.81 14.39 22.80
N ARG A 162 -5.20 13.70 23.76
CA ARG A 162 -3.75 13.70 23.95
C ARG A 162 -3.07 12.83 22.90
N GLU A 163 -1.88 13.24 22.48
CA GLU A 163 -0.99 12.44 21.62
C GLU A 163 -0.76 11.06 22.25
N GLY A 164 -0.93 9.99 21.45
CA GLY A 164 -0.80 8.61 21.89
C GLY A 164 -2.00 8.03 22.65
N GLU A 165 -3.02 8.83 22.99
CA GLU A 165 -4.23 8.39 23.70
C GLU A 165 -5.51 8.55 22.83
N ARG A 166 -5.34 8.61 21.51
CA ARG A 166 -6.43 8.92 20.58
C ARG A 166 -7.52 7.85 20.56
N SER A 167 -8.79 8.27 20.52
CA SER A 167 -9.94 7.36 20.37
C SER A 167 -10.29 7.08 18.90
N CYS A 168 -9.80 7.91 17.98
CA CYS A 168 -9.96 7.74 16.54
C CYS A 168 -8.80 8.35 15.75
N CYS A 169 -8.76 8.13 14.43
CA CYS A 169 -7.83 8.82 13.55
C CYS A 169 -8.54 10.04 12.91
N PRO A 170 -8.20 11.29 13.28
CA PRO A 170 -8.87 12.47 12.74
C PRO A 170 -8.73 12.59 11.21
N TYR A 171 -7.57 12.25 10.66
CA TYR A 171 -7.35 12.30 9.22
C TYR A 171 -8.22 11.30 8.46
N TYR A 172 -8.33 10.07 8.98
CA TYR A 172 -9.18 9.04 8.36
C TYR A 172 -10.67 9.39 8.52
N LEU A 173 -11.06 9.92 9.68
CA LEU A 173 -12.41 10.38 9.98
C LEU A 173 -12.87 11.41 8.92
N LEU A 174 -12.08 12.46 8.72
CA LEU A 174 -12.39 13.53 7.76
C LEU A 174 -12.27 13.09 6.29
N SER A 175 -11.65 11.94 6.05
CA SER A 175 -11.61 11.31 4.72
C SER A 175 -12.90 10.56 4.37
N LYS A 176 -13.86 10.44 5.29
CA LYS A 176 -15.06 9.61 5.11
C LYS A 176 -16.36 10.36 5.37
N GLU A 177 -17.39 9.92 4.65
CA GLU A 177 -18.80 10.23 4.91
C GLU A 177 -19.53 8.92 5.20
N ALA A 178 -20.47 8.96 6.13
CA ALA A 178 -21.40 7.85 6.39
C ALA A 178 -22.73 8.12 5.69
N TYR A 179 -23.34 7.10 5.10
CA TYR A 179 -24.63 7.23 4.42
C TYR A 179 -25.47 5.97 4.59
N LEU A 180 -26.79 6.11 4.45
CA LEU A 180 -27.70 4.99 4.53
C LEU A 180 -27.89 4.35 3.14
N PHE A 181 -27.69 3.04 3.03
CA PHE A 181 -27.97 2.29 1.82
C PHE A 181 -28.67 0.98 2.18
N GLU A 182 -29.87 0.77 1.65
CA GLU A 182 -30.70 -0.42 1.92
C GLU A 182 -30.88 -0.72 3.42
N GLY A 183 -30.94 0.32 4.26
CA GLY A 183 -31.11 0.20 5.70
C GLY A 183 -29.82 -0.06 6.48
N GLU A 184 -28.68 -0.19 5.81
CA GLU A 184 -27.36 -0.35 6.42
C GLU A 184 -26.54 0.93 6.32
N ILE A 185 -25.73 1.21 7.35
CA ILE A 185 -24.77 2.31 7.31
C ILE A 185 -23.58 1.86 6.48
N LYS A 186 -23.29 2.63 5.42
CA LYS A 186 -22.13 2.45 4.55
C LYS A 186 -21.23 3.67 4.65
N PHE A 187 -19.97 3.49 4.27
CA PHE A 187 -18.98 4.56 4.24
C PHE A 187 -18.50 4.78 2.82
N ARG A 188 -18.28 6.05 2.48
CA ARG A 188 -17.61 6.45 1.23
C ARG A 188 -16.56 7.50 1.52
N SER A 189 -15.70 7.77 0.56
CA SER A 189 -14.76 8.89 0.67
C SER A 189 -15.51 10.22 0.67
N SER A 190 -15.10 11.15 1.53
CA SER A 190 -15.69 12.48 1.63
C SER A 190 -15.42 13.30 0.36
N ARG A 191 -16.26 14.31 0.09
CA ARG A 191 -16.04 15.23 -1.05
C ARG A 191 -14.64 15.87 -1.02
N LYS A 192 -14.21 16.35 0.15
CA LYS A 192 -12.86 16.93 0.35
C LYS A 192 -11.77 15.91 0.00
N ALA A 193 -11.90 14.65 0.44
CA ALA A 193 -10.93 13.61 0.09
C ALA A 193 -10.88 13.31 -1.42
N GLN A 194 -12.04 13.29 -2.10
CA GLN A 194 -12.10 13.11 -3.56
C GLN A 194 -11.48 14.29 -4.33
N GLU A 195 -11.65 15.51 -3.84
CA GLU A 195 -11.02 16.71 -4.41
C GLU A 195 -9.50 16.67 -4.26
N VAL A 196 -9.00 16.37 -3.05
CA VAL A 196 -7.56 16.20 -2.79
C VAL A 196 -6.98 15.07 -3.65
N GLY A 197 -7.63 13.91 -3.69
CA GLY A 197 -7.18 12.78 -4.52
C GLY A 197 -7.09 13.13 -6.01
N ARG A 198 -8.08 13.85 -6.55
CA ARG A 198 -8.02 14.33 -7.95
C ARG A 198 -6.88 15.31 -8.17
N ALA A 199 -6.70 16.27 -7.27
CA ALA A 199 -5.66 17.29 -7.35
C ALA A 199 -4.25 16.69 -7.32
N ILE A 200 -4.02 15.60 -6.58
CA ILE A 200 -2.74 14.86 -6.58
C ILE A 200 -2.40 14.37 -7.99
N GLY A 201 -3.34 13.70 -8.67
CA GLY A 201 -3.14 13.18 -10.01
C GLY A 201 -3.00 14.27 -11.08
N ASP A 202 -3.67 15.41 -10.89
CA ASP A 202 -3.69 16.50 -11.86
C ASP A 202 -2.48 17.42 -11.76
N ASN A 203 -1.92 17.64 -10.56
CA ASN A 203 -0.82 18.59 -10.36
C ASN A 203 0.58 17.95 -10.25
N ILE A 204 0.69 16.63 -10.15
CA ILE A 204 1.95 15.92 -9.79
C ILE A 204 2.48 16.49 -8.47
N ILE A 205 2.00 15.93 -7.37
CA ILE A 205 2.44 16.29 -6.02
C ILE A 205 3.61 15.39 -5.64
N TYR A 206 4.70 15.95 -5.12
CA TYR A 206 5.83 15.15 -4.64
C TYR A 206 5.60 14.69 -3.19
N LEU A 207 6.35 13.68 -2.75
CA LEU A 207 6.14 13.06 -1.43
C LEU A 207 6.31 14.03 -0.26
N ASP A 208 7.26 14.97 -0.39
CA ASP A 208 7.55 16.02 0.58
C ASP A 208 6.48 17.12 0.64
N GLU A 209 5.69 17.29 -0.44
CA GLU A 209 4.58 18.24 -0.54
C GLU A 209 3.24 17.60 -0.16
N LEU A 210 3.18 16.27 -0.01
CA LEU A 210 1.95 15.51 0.12
C LEU A 210 1.16 15.89 1.39
N ASP A 211 1.85 16.07 2.53
CA ASP A 211 1.20 16.36 3.80
C ASP A 211 0.53 17.74 3.76
N GLU A 212 1.22 18.76 3.24
CA GLU A 212 0.67 20.10 3.06
C GLU A 212 -0.53 20.09 2.11
N HIS A 213 -0.45 19.32 1.01
CA HIS A 213 -1.53 19.21 0.05
C HIS A 213 -2.78 18.51 0.62
N CYS A 214 -2.58 17.50 1.50
CA CYS A 214 -3.69 16.77 2.11
C CYS A 214 -4.37 17.56 3.23
N GLY A 215 -3.62 18.37 3.98
CA GLY A 215 -4.11 19.03 5.19
C GLY A 215 -4.71 18.01 6.16
N ASP A 216 -6.00 18.13 6.44
CA ASP A 216 -6.73 17.26 7.39
C ASP A 216 -7.23 15.94 6.78
N ILE A 217 -6.93 15.66 5.50
CA ILE A 217 -7.26 14.39 4.84
C ILE A 217 -6.13 13.40 5.06
N CYS A 218 -6.47 12.12 5.22
CA CYS A 218 -5.48 11.04 5.34
C CYS A 218 -4.67 10.91 4.05
N PRO A 219 -3.34 11.11 4.07
CA PRO A 219 -2.52 11.02 2.86
C PRO A 219 -2.62 9.65 2.18
N TYR A 220 -2.77 8.57 2.95
CA TYR A 220 -2.94 7.22 2.41
C TYR A 220 -4.26 7.04 1.65
N GLU A 221 -5.37 7.61 2.16
CA GLU A 221 -6.66 7.59 1.44
C GLU A 221 -6.63 8.50 0.20
N ALA A 222 -6.00 9.67 0.30
CA ALA A 222 -5.85 10.60 -0.82
C ALA A 222 -5.02 10.00 -1.97
N MET A 223 -3.88 9.36 -1.65
CA MET A 223 -3.08 8.64 -2.64
C MET A 223 -3.88 7.54 -3.35
N ALA A 224 -4.66 6.74 -2.62
CA ALA A 224 -5.45 5.68 -3.24
C ALA A 224 -6.59 6.23 -4.11
N LEU A 225 -7.26 7.30 -3.68
CA LEU A 225 -8.24 7.98 -4.53
C LEU A 225 -7.60 8.56 -5.79
N SER A 226 -6.38 9.10 -5.69
CA SER A 226 -5.64 9.57 -6.88
C SER A 226 -5.31 8.44 -7.84
N ALA A 227 -5.17 7.22 -7.32
CA ALA A 227 -4.83 6.06 -8.10
C ALA A 227 -6.01 5.52 -8.91
N GLU A 228 -7.27 5.64 -8.48
CA GLU A 228 -8.42 5.01 -9.18
C GLU A 228 -8.48 5.35 -10.69
N ASP A 229 -8.26 6.62 -11.03
CA ASP A 229 -8.31 7.13 -12.41
C ASP A 229 -6.91 7.46 -12.97
N ALA A 230 -5.85 6.97 -12.35
CA ALA A 230 -4.49 7.23 -12.80
C ALA A 230 -4.13 6.31 -13.98
N ASP A 231 -3.53 6.90 -15.01
CA ASP A 231 -3.05 6.10 -16.11
C ASP A 231 -1.72 5.37 -15.79
N VAL A 232 -0.97 5.92 -14.82
CA VAL A 232 0.27 5.34 -14.27
C VAL A 232 0.16 5.29 -12.75
N VAL A 233 0.34 4.11 -12.16
CA VAL A 233 0.41 3.94 -10.71
C VAL A 233 1.79 3.45 -10.32
N ILE A 234 2.45 4.17 -9.43
CA ILE A 234 3.77 3.79 -8.92
C ILE A 234 3.59 3.08 -7.58
N LEU A 235 4.05 1.84 -7.50
CA LEU A 235 3.95 0.96 -6.35
C LEU A 235 5.34 0.44 -5.95
N ASN A 236 5.41 -0.27 -4.83
CA ASN A 236 6.59 -1.00 -4.41
C ASN A 236 6.37 -2.51 -4.57
N TYR A 237 7.43 -3.29 -4.33
CA TYR A 237 7.33 -4.76 -4.41
C TYR A 237 6.25 -5.35 -3.51
N ASN A 238 6.07 -4.85 -2.29
CA ASN A 238 5.07 -5.38 -1.36
C ASN A 238 3.64 -5.18 -1.89
N HIS A 239 3.31 -4.02 -2.47
CA HIS A 239 1.96 -3.77 -3.01
C HIS A 239 1.57 -4.69 -4.17
N VAL A 240 2.55 -5.32 -4.84
CA VAL A 240 2.34 -6.12 -6.05
C VAL A 240 2.57 -7.62 -5.81
N PHE A 241 3.52 -7.99 -4.95
CA PHE A 241 3.97 -9.38 -4.78
C PHE A 241 3.67 -9.98 -3.40
N ASP A 242 3.02 -9.24 -2.52
CA ASP A 242 2.51 -9.77 -1.25
C ASP A 242 1.13 -10.38 -1.48
N ASP A 243 1.02 -11.71 -1.40
CA ASP A 243 -0.19 -12.44 -1.77
C ASP A 243 -1.38 -12.12 -0.85
N ASP A 244 -1.14 -11.78 0.42
CA ASP A 244 -2.21 -11.46 1.38
C ASP A 244 -2.84 -10.09 1.10
N TYR A 245 -2.04 -9.14 0.60
CA TYR A 245 -2.50 -7.77 0.38
C TYR A 245 -2.80 -7.46 -1.09
N ARG A 246 -2.30 -8.24 -2.06
CA ARG A 246 -2.42 -7.94 -3.49
C ARG A 246 -3.86 -7.72 -3.94
N ASP A 247 -4.77 -8.66 -3.65
CA ASP A 247 -6.15 -8.58 -4.12
C ASP A 247 -6.91 -7.41 -3.47
N VAL A 248 -6.67 -7.18 -2.18
CA VAL A 248 -7.24 -6.03 -1.46
C VAL A 248 -6.72 -4.71 -2.06
N MET A 249 -5.41 -4.64 -2.33
CA MET A 249 -4.76 -3.48 -2.92
C MET A 249 -5.28 -3.22 -4.34
N TYR A 250 -5.41 -4.24 -5.17
CA TYR A 250 -5.85 -4.09 -6.56
C TYR A 250 -7.31 -3.64 -6.62
N ASN A 251 -8.17 -4.24 -5.81
CA ASN A 251 -9.55 -3.79 -5.67
C ASN A 251 -9.63 -2.34 -5.19
N TRP A 252 -8.82 -1.97 -4.20
CA TRP A 252 -8.82 -0.61 -3.65
C TRP A 252 -8.27 0.45 -4.62
N LEU A 253 -7.34 0.08 -5.50
CA LEU A 253 -6.75 0.96 -6.51
C LEU A 253 -7.47 0.91 -7.87
N GLY A 254 -8.51 0.08 -8.02
CA GLY A 254 -9.21 -0.13 -9.29
C GLY A 254 -8.32 -0.74 -10.38
N LEU A 255 -7.41 -1.64 -10.00
CA LEU A 255 -6.50 -2.32 -10.92
C LEU A 255 -7.06 -3.67 -11.35
N ASP A 256 -7.18 -3.86 -12.66
CA ASP A 256 -7.47 -5.15 -13.29
C ASP A 256 -6.17 -5.74 -13.84
N PRO A 257 -5.69 -6.89 -13.34
CA PRO A 257 -4.47 -7.55 -13.83
C PRO A 257 -4.46 -7.76 -15.34
N GLU A 258 -5.60 -8.09 -15.94
CA GLU A 258 -5.72 -8.37 -17.39
C GLU A 258 -5.57 -7.08 -18.23
N LYS A 259 -5.85 -5.93 -17.62
CA LYS A 259 -5.72 -4.60 -18.24
C LYS A 259 -4.54 -3.80 -17.69
N THR A 260 -3.53 -4.47 -17.15
CA THR A 260 -2.37 -3.81 -16.55
C THR A 260 -1.08 -4.16 -17.28
N ILE A 261 -0.28 -3.14 -17.58
CA ILE A 261 1.11 -3.26 -18.04
C ILE A 261 2.01 -3.11 -16.82
N LEU A 262 2.78 -4.14 -16.49
CA LEU A 262 3.71 -4.14 -15.36
C LEU A 262 5.12 -3.71 -15.80
N LEU A 263 5.61 -2.59 -15.28
CA LEU A 263 6.98 -2.12 -15.46
C LEU A 263 7.75 -2.28 -14.16
N ILE A 264 8.75 -3.15 -14.13
CA ILE A 264 9.59 -3.36 -12.94
C ILE A 264 10.94 -2.69 -13.15
N ASP A 265 11.27 -1.74 -12.29
CA ASP A 265 12.58 -1.07 -12.30
C ASP A 265 13.55 -1.76 -11.32
N GLU A 266 14.83 -1.83 -11.69
CA GLU A 266 15.87 -2.50 -10.88
C GLU A 266 15.51 -3.95 -10.45
N ALA A 267 14.97 -4.72 -11.41
CA ALA A 267 14.47 -6.09 -11.22
C ALA A 267 15.52 -7.12 -10.77
N HIS A 268 16.81 -6.74 -10.69
CA HIS A 268 17.88 -7.65 -10.26
C HIS A 268 17.70 -8.17 -8.82
N ASN A 269 16.96 -7.47 -7.96
CA ASN A 269 16.63 -7.93 -6.60
C ASN A 269 15.22 -8.50 -6.47
N LEU A 270 14.49 -8.66 -7.58
CA LEU A 270 13.08 -9.02 -7.53
C LEU A 270 12.90 -10.37 -6.84
N GLY A 271 13.67 -11.39 -7.25
CA GLY A 271 13.58 -12.74 -6.69
C GLY A 271 13.81 -12.80 -5.18
N ASP A 272 14.87 -12.16 -4.68
CA ASP A 272 15.16 -12.10 -3.24
C ASP A 272 14.08 -11.34 -2.48
N THR A 273 13.57 -10.24 -3.04
CA THR A 273 12.56 -9.42 -2.38
C THR A 273 11.23 -10.17 -2.31
N VAL A 274 10.76 -10.76 -3.41
CA VAL A 274 9.51 -11.54 -3.45
C VAL A 274 9.58 -12.73 -2.50
N ARG A 275 10.72 -13.44 -2.44
CA ARG A 275 10.94 -14.51 -1.46
C ARG A 275 10.81 -13.97 -0.04
N SER A 276 11.46 -12.85 0.28
CA SER A 276 11.42 -12.27 1.62
C SER A 276 10.02 -11.78 2.00
N VAL A 277 9.25 -11.24 1.07
CA VAL A 277 7.87 -10.78 1.32
C VAL A 277 6.95 -11.95 1.68
N ASN A 278 7.16 -13.10 1.02
CA ASN A 278 6.35 -14.29 1.22
C ASN A 278 7.01 -15.32 2.17
N SER A 279 7.92 -14.88 3.04
CA SER A 279 8.59 -15.73 4.04
C SER A 279 8.47 -15.13 5.44
N ASP A 280 8.07 -15.95 6.40
CA ASP A 280 8.13 -15.60 7.82
C ASP A 280 9.47 -15.99 8.45
N VAL A 281 9.99 -15.12 9.33
CA VAL A 281 11.21 -15.39 10.11
C VAL A 281 10.87 -15.42 11.60
N LEU A 282 11.10 -16.56 12.24
CA LEU A 282 10.97 -16.73 13.68
C LEU A 282 12.37 -16.74 14.33
N PRO A 283 12.90 -15.60 14.80
CA PRO A 283 14.21 -15.56 15.42
C PRO A 283 14.17 -16.09 16.87
N GLN A 284 15.27 -16.64 17.36
CA GLN A 284 15.35 -17.22 18.72
C GLN A 284 14.95 -16.23 19.80
N PHE A 285 15.29 -14.94 19.64
CA PHE A 285 14.93 -13.93 20.64
C PHE A 285 13.41 -13.76 20.76
N SER A 286 12.64 -13.88 19.66
CA SER A 286 11.18 -13.78 19.67
C SER A 286 10.57 -14.93 20.44
N VAL A 287 11.07 -16.15 20.25
CA VAL A 287 10.62 -17.32 21.01
C VAL A 287 10.98 -17.17 22.50
N LYS A 288 12.17 -16.66 22.84
CA LYS A 288 12.55 -16.36 24.25
C LYS A 288 11.61 -15.32 24.88
N LYS A 289 11.25 -14.28 24.12
CA LYS A 289 10.31 -13.24 24.58
C LYS A 289 8.92 -13.84 24.81
N ALA A 290 8.43 -14.66 23.88
CA ALA A 290 7.14 -15.34 23.98
C ALA A 290 7.07 -16.27 25.21
N ILE A 291 8.13 -17.04 25.50
CA ILE A 291 8.21 -17.88 26.72
C ILE A 291 8.02 -17.02 27.98
N LYS A 292 8.75 -15.91 28.10
CA LYS A 292 8.63 -15.00 29.24
C LYS A 292 7.22 -14.37 29.34
N GLU A 293 6.63 -14.02 28.21
CA GLU A 293 5.29 -13.44 28.16
C GLU A 293 4.21 -14.41 28.64
N VAL A 294 4.28 -15.67 28.19
CA VAL A 294 3.43 -16.77 28.65
C VAL A 294 3.58 -17.00 30.15
N GLU A 295 4.82 -17.07 30.66
CA GLU A 295 5.11 -17.22 32.09
C GLU A 295 4.49 -16.08 32.92
N SER A 296 4.61 -14.83 32.46
CA SER A 296 4.07 -13.66 33.15
C SER A 296 2.54 -13.55 33.10
N SER A 297 1.90 -14.14 32.08
CA SER A 297 0.45 -14.07 31.85
C SER A 297 -0.34 -15.20 32.52
N ARG A 298 0.36 -16.18 33.10
CA ARG A 298 -0.19 -17.41 33.69
C ARG A 298 -1.31 -17.18 34.73
N MET A 299 -1.14 -16.17 35.58
CA MET A 299 -2.12 -15.81 36.62
C MET A 299 -3.34 -15.09 36.06
N LYS A 300 -3.16 -14.21 35.05
CA LYS A 300 -4.25 -13.44 34.44
C LYS A 300 -5.14 -14.34 33.58
N ALA A 301 -4.56 -15.28 32.85
CA ALA A 301 -5.31 -16.12 31.95
C ALA A 301 -6.07 -17.27 32.64
N ARG A 302 -5.58 -17.73 33.80
CA ARG A 302 -6.36 -18.62 34.69
C ARG A 302 -7.70 -18.01 35.09
N LYS A 303 -7.77 -16.68 35.25
CA LYS A 303 -9.03 -15.97 35.52
C LYS A 303 -9.91 -15.78 34.29
N ALA A 304 -9.34 -15.79 33.08
CA ALA A 304 -10.03 -15.50 31.82
C ALA A 304 -10.47 -16.76 31.03
N GLY A 305 -10.26 -17.97 31.57
CA GLY A 305 -10.66 -19.22 30.90
C GLY A 305 -9.80 -19.64 29.71
N LEU A 306 -8.71 -18.93 29.41
CA LEU A 306 -7.80 -19.20 28.29
C LEU A 306 -6.76 -20.32 28.56
N ASN A 307 -7.05 -21.22 29.50
CA ASN A 307 -6.08 -22.19 30.01
C ASN A 307 -5.53 -23.15 28.92
N GLN A 308 -6.34 -23.47 27.92
CA GLN A 308 -5.97 -24.46 26.91
C GLN A 308 -4.94 -23.92 25.91
N SER A 309 -5.15 -22.73 25.35
CA SER A 309 -4.20 -22.11 24.40
C SER A 309 -2.85 -21.81 25.05
N LEU A 310 -2.86 -21.39 26.32
CA LEU A 310 -1.62 -21.18 27.07
C LEU A 310 -0.91 -22.49 27.43
N ALA A 311 -1.64 -23.54 27.79
CA ALA A 311 -1.02 -24.85 28.04
C ALA A 311 -0.34 -25.38 26.78
N VAL A 312 -0.93 -25.16 25.60
CA VAL A 312 -0.31 -25.51 24.31
C VAL A 312 0.96 -24.68 24.07
N ALA A 313 0.90 -23.35 24.28
CA ALA A 313 2.06 -22.48 24.10
C ALA A 313 3.20 -22.81 25.10
N GLU A 314 2.88 -23.10 26.37
CA GLU A 314 3.84 -23.54 27.40
C GLU A 314 4.58 -24.83 26.99
N GLN A 315 3.94 -25.71 26.21
CA GLN A 315 4.56 -26.94 25.73
C GLN A 315 5.35 -26.74 24.42
N ILE A 316 4.83 -25.96 23.48
CA ILE A 316 5.40 -25.81 22.14
C ILE A 316 6.62 -24.88 22.14
N LEU A 317 6.56 -23.72 22.81
CA LEU A 317 7.62 -22.71 22.71
C LEU A 317 8.99 -23.20 23.20
N PRO A 318 9.11 -23.94 24.33
CA PRO A 318 10.39 -24.53 24.74
C PRO A 318 10.90 -25.60 23.77
N ARG A 319 9.98 -26.37 23.13
CA ARG A 319 10.36 -27.36 22.10
C ARG A 319 10.95 -26.68 20.88
N ILE A 320 10.32 -25.60 20.39
CA ILE A 320 10.85 -24.77 19.30
C ILE A 320 12.23 -24.22 19.69
N MET A 321 12.39 -23.66 20.89
CA MET A 321 13.69 -23.15 21.35
C MET A 321 14.79 -24.22 21.28
N LYS A 322 14.52 -25.39 21.85
CA LYS A 322 15.46 -26.51 21.89
C LYS A 322 15.81 -27.01 20.48
N PHE A 323 14.84 -27.01 19.56
CA PHE A 323 15.08 -27.34 18.16
C PHE A 323 16.02 -26.32 17.51
N MET A 324 15.75 -25.02 17.68
CA MET A 324 16.58 -23.95 17.13
C MET A 324 18.01 -23.98 17.69
N GLU A 325 18.20 -24.29 18.97
CA GLU A 325 19.53 -24.45 19.59
C GLU A 325 20.30 -25.62 18.95
N LYS A 326 19.66 -26.79 18.79
CA LYS A 326 20.27 -27.95 18.13
C LYS A 326 20.69 -27.69 16.68
N MET A 327 19.87 -26.95 15.93
CA MET A 327 20.18 -26.59 14.54
C MET A 327 21.40 -25.66 14.46
N ASN A 328 21.56 -24.73 15.40
CA ASN A 328 22.74 -23.87 15.47
C ASN A 328 24.02 -24.63 15.85
N GLU A 329 23.92 -25.62 16.74
CA GLU A 329 25.06 -26.44 17.18
C GLU A 329 25.63 -27.33 16.07
N LYS A 330 24.80 -27.79 15.14
CA LYS A 330 25.22 -28.71 14.07
C LYS A 330 26.07 -28.05 12.97
N GLY A 331 26.15 -26.72 12.92
CA GLY A 331 26.75 -26.00 11.79
C GLY A 331 25.89 -26.17 10.53
N THR A 332 25.58 -25.08 9.85
CA THR A 332 24.75 -25.08 8.64
C THR A 332 25.41 -25.89 7.52
N SER A 333 25.10 -27.19 7.40
CA SER A 333 25.14 -27.87 6.11
C SER A 333 23.95 -27.36 5.30
N SER A 334 24.23 -26.86 4.11
CA SER A 334 23.27 -26.31 3.16
C SER A 334 22.03 -27.21 3.00
N GLU A 335 20.85 -26.60 3.16
CA GLU A 335 19.53 -27.12 2.79
C GLU A 335 19.15 -28.48 3.40
N GLU A 336 18.97 -28.54 4.72
CA GLU A 336 18.09 -29.56 5.31
C GLU A 336 16.63 -29.09 5.20
N TRP A 337 15.87 -29.69 4.29
CA TRP A 337 14.43 -29.48 4.14
C TRP A 337 13.70 -29.81 5.45
N PHE A 338 12.77 -28.94 5.84
CA PHE A 338 11.91 -29.11 7.01
C PHE A 338 10.84 -30.19 6.74
N ASP A 339 10.85 -31.29 7.52
CA ASP A 339 9.76 -32.27 7.53
C ASP A 339 8.86 -32.05 8.76
N PRO A 340 7.60 -31.57 8.58
CA PRO A 340 6.65 -31.40 9.66
C PRO A 340 6.37 -32.68 10.47
N HIS A 341 6.58 -33.86 9.89
CA HIS A 341 6.38 -35.14 10.57
C HIS A 341 7.41 -35.41 11.69
N MET A 342 8.51 -34.66 11.74
CA MET A 342 9.49 -34.77 12.84
C MET A 342 8.94 -34.37 14.22
N PHE A 343 7.76 -33.74 14.28
CA PHE A 343 7.06 -33.40 15.52
C PHE A 343 5.97 -34.40 15.90
N ALA A 344 5.68 -35.40 15.05
CA ALA A 344 4.64 -36.39 15.31
C ALA A 344 5.06 -37.46 16.33
N ASP A 345 6.37 -37.68 16.51
CA ASP A 345 6.91 -38.79 17.30
C ASP A 345 7.53 -38.38 18.66
N PHE A 346 7.11 -37.25 19.28
CA PHE A 346 7.59 -36.81 20.61
C PHE A 346 6.52 -36.38 21.63
#